data_AF-A0A3N6MAG5-F1
#
_entry.id   AF-A0A3N6MAG5-F1
#
_cell.length_a   1.000
_cell.length_b   1.000
_cell.length_c   1.000
_cell.angle_alpha   90.00
_cell.angle_beta   90.00
_cell.angle_gamma   90.00
#
_symmetry.space_group_name_H-M   'P 1'
#
loop_
_entity.id
_entity.type
_entity.pdbx_description
1 polymer ?
#
loop_
_entity_poly.entity_id
_entity_poly.type
_entity_poly.pdbx_seq_one_letter_code
_entity_poly.pdbx_strand_id
1 'polypeptide(L)' 'MAEGQLATDQIGVLPSELDSPQGKLVYLYLDATEGATVSDLNQTLAMSKLSILSVLNSLTSEELVEKRGREYVVVG' A
#
# COMPACT_ATOMS: atom_id res chain seq x y z
N MET A 1 -25.54 -11.61 -20.74
CA MET A 1 -24.10 -11.87 -20.48
C MET A 1 -23.52 -10.56 -20.01
N ALA A 2 -23.15 -10.46 -18.74
CA ALA A 2 -22.42 -9.32 -18.19
C ALA A 2 -21.30 -9.93 -17.35
N GLU A 3 -20.19 -10.21 -18.02
CA GLU A 3 -18.97 -10.66 -17.37
C GLU A 3 -18.42 -9.44 -16.62
N GLY A 4 -18.50 -9.50 -15.29
CA GLY A 4 -17.86 -8.52 -14.43
C GLY A 4 -16.36 -8.57 -14.72
N GLN A 5 -15.89 -7.57 -15.46
CA GLN A 5 -14.48 -7.33 -15.72
C GLN A 5 -13.77 -7.24 -14.37
N LEU A 6 -13.13 -8.33 -13.97
CA LEU A 6 -12.21 -8.35 -12.84
C LEU A 6 -11.10 -7.37 -13.21
N ALA A 7 -11.10 -6.19 -12.57
CA ALA A 7 -10.14 -5.13 -12.78
C ALA A 7 -8.75 -5.56 -12.25
N THR A 8 -8.10 -6.48 -12.96
CA THR A 8 -6.75 -6.96 -12.67
C THR A 8 -5.69 -6.11 -13.40
N ASP A 9 -6.10 -5.23 -14.32
CA ASP A 9 -5.18 -4.46 -15.19
C ASP A 9 -4.63 -3.17 -14.54
N GLN A 10 -5.12 -2.78 -13.36
CA GLN A 10 -4.75 -1.51 -12.72
C GLN A 10 -3.82 -1.69 -11.53
N ILE A 11 -3.13 -2.83 -11.40
CA ILE A 11 -2.01 -2.88 -10.46
C ILE A 11 -0.94 -1.98 -11.05
N GLY A 12 -0.92 -0.71 -10.61
CA GLY A 12 0.01 0.30 -11.07
C GLY A 12 1.43 -0.28 -11.03
N VAL A 13 2.21 0.03 -12.07
CA VAL A 13 3.61 -0.37 -12.17
C VAL A 13 4.26 -0.04 -10.82
N LEU A 14 4.72 -1.06 -10.10
CA LEU A 14 5.33 -0.82 -8.80
C LEU A 14 6.52 0.13 -8.98
N PRO A 15 6.67 1.13 -8.12
CA PRO A 15 7.86 1.98 -8.06
C PRO A 15 9.13 1.13 -8.11
N SER A 16 10.07 1.49 -8.97
CA SER A 16 11.32 0.73 -9.15
C SER A 16 12.23 0.85 -7.93
N GLU A 17 12.01 1.90 -7.14
CA GLU A 17 12.63 2.21 -5.86
C GLU A 17 12.27 1.19 -4.77
N LEU A 18 11.15 0.49 -4.92
CA LEU A 18 10.72 -0.54 -3.97
C LEU A 18 11.46 -1.85 -4.19
N ASP A 19 12.56 -2.06 -3.46
CA ASP A 19 13.27 -3.34 -3.45
C ASP A 19 12.74 -4.33 -2.39
N SER A 20 12.12 -3.83 -1.32
CA SER A 20 11.61 -4.66 -0.23
C SER A 20 10.29 -5.37 -0.59
N PRO A 21 10.19 -6.72 -0.48
CA PRO A 21 8.93 -7.44 -0.69
C PRO A 21 7.78 -6.94 0.21
N GLN A 22 8.11 -6.51 1.42
CA GLN A 22 7.13 -5.97 2.38
C GLN A 22 6.67 -4.57 1.97
N GLY A 23 7.59 -3.75 1.44
CA GLY A 23 7.26 -2.43 0.88
C GLY A 23 6.30 -2.53 -0.29
N LYS A 24 6.56 -3.45 -1.22
CA LYS A 24 5.68 -3.75 -2.35
C LYS A 24 4.28 -4.13 -1.89
N LEU A 25 4.17 -5.04 -0.91
CA LEU A 25 2.88 -5.51 -0.42
C LEU A 25 2.06 -4.39 0.24
N VAL A 26 2.70 -3.55 1.05
CA VAL A 26 2.04 -2.41 1.69
C VAL A 26 1.60 -1.39 0.63
N TYR A 27 2.48 -1.03 -0.30
CA TYR A 27 2.16 -0.09 -1.38
C TYR A 27 0.97 -0.58 -2.21
N LEU A 28 0.99 -1.83 -2.66
CA LEU A 28 -0.09 -2.44 -3.45
C LEU A 28 -1.42 -2.47 -2.70
N TYR A 29 -1.39 -2.72 -1.39
CA TYR A 29 -2.60 -2.69 -0.59
C TYR A 29 -3.19 -1.28 -0.54
N LEU A 30 -2.35 -0.26 -0.29
CA LEU A 30 -2.79 1.13 -0.25
C LEU A 30 -3.32 1.62 -1.61
N ASP A 31 -2.67 1.21 -2.70
CA ASP A 31 -3.09 1.51 -4.07
C ASP A 31 -4.47 0.89 -4.37
N ALA A 32 -4.64 -0.40 -4.04
CA ALA A 32 -5.87 -1.13 -4.30
C ALA A 32 -7.06 -0.71 -3.42
N THR A 33 -6.81 -0.18 -2.22
CA THR A 33 -7.86 0.26 -1.28
C THR A 33 -8.08 1.77 -1.28
N GLU A 34 -7.36 2.53 -2.11
CA GLU A 34 -7.34 4.00 -2.10
C GLU A 34 -6.94 4.59 -0.73
N GLY A 35 -6.21 3.81 0.07
CA GLY A 35 -5.75 4.17 1.40
C GLY A 35 -6.12 3.19 2.50
N ALA A 36 -5.36 3.22 3.60
CA ALA A 36 -5.63 2.38 4.77
C ALA A 36 -4.98 2.89 6.06
N THR A 37 -5.50 2.47 7.21
CA THR A 37 -4.85 2.70 8.49
C THR A 37 -3.80 1.62 8.81
N VAL A 38 -2.91 1.90 9.77
CA VAL A 38 -1.96 0.90 10.31
C VAL A 38 -2.68 -0.33 10.86
N SER A 39 -3.89 -0.17 11.40
CA SER A 39 -4.69 -1.29 11.92
C SER A 39 -5.21 -2.18 10.80
N ASP A 40 -5.67 -1.59 9.69
CA ASP A 40 -6.15 -2.33 8.51
C ASP A 40 -5.00 -3.12 7.88
N LEU A 41 -3.84 -2.48 7.70
CA LEU A 41 -2.62 -3.15 7.23
C LEU A 41 -2.21 -4.30 8.16
N ASN A 42 -2.29 -4.12 9.48
CA ASN A 42 -1.95 -5.16 10.45
C ASN A 42 -2.93 -6.34 10.38
N GLN A 43 -4.21 -6.08 10.22
CA GLN A 43 -5.27 -7.09 10.18
C GLN A 43 -5.26 -7.86 8.86
N THR A 44 -5.05 -7.19 7.73
CA THR A 44 -5.14 -7.81 6.40
C THR A 44 -3.81 -8.42 5.96
N LEU A 45 -2.69 -7.75 6.19
CA LEU A 45 -1.37 -8.26 5.76
C LEU A 45 -0.72 -9.20 6.78
N ALA A 46 -1.35 -9.37 7.96
CA ALA A 46 -0.83 -10.16 9.08
C ALA A 46 0.62 -9.78 9.49
N MET A 47 1.02 -8.54 9.19
CA MET A 47 2.34 -8.00 9.52
C MET A 47 2.34 -7.35 10.89
N SER A 48 3.46 -7.40 11.61
CA SER A 48 3.55 -6.69 12.90
C SER A 48 3.39 -5.17 12.73
N LYS A 49 2.77 -4.50 13.71
CA LYS A 49 2.62 -3.03 13.69
C LYS A 49 3.97 -2.31 13.55
N LEU A 50 5.03 -2.83 14.16
CA LEU A 50 6.37 -2.27 14.03
C LEU A 50 6.90 -2.39 12.59
N SER A 51 6.72 -3.55 11.96
CA SER A 51 7.09 -3.76 10.55
C SER A 51 6.32 -2.82 9.63
N ILE A 52 5.02 -2.66 9.85
CA ILE A 52 4.18 -1.75 9.06
C ILE A 52 4.65 -0.30 9.23
N LEU A 53 4.85 0.16 10.46
CA LEU A 53 5.34 1.52 10.72
C LEU A 53 6.71 1.76 10.11
N SER A 54 7.61 0.78 10.17
CA SER A 54 8.93 0.87 9.51
C SER A 54 8.79 1.02 8.00
N VAL A 55 7.94 0.18 7.37
CA VAL A 55 7.72 0.21 5.92
C VAL A 55 7.05 1.52 5.50
N LEU A 56 6.01 1.97 6.21
CA LEU A 56 5.34 3.23 5.92
C LEU A 56 6.29 4.43 6.06
N ASN A 57 7.20 4.40 7.03
CA ASN A 57 8.20 5.45 7.18
C ASN A 57 9.18 5.49 5.99
N SER A 58 9.63 4.33 5.50
CA SER A 58 10.44 4.25 4.27
C SER A 58 9.69 4.78 3.06
N LEU A 59 8.47 4.29 2.82
CA LEU A 59 7.61 4.72 1.71
C LEU A 59 7.31 6.22 1.74
N THR A 60 7.11 6.79 2.94
CA THR A 60 6.87 8.24 3.10
C THR A 60 8.15 9.02 2.81
N SER A 61 9.31 8.50 3.20
CA SER A 61 10.61 9.14 2.94
C SER A 61 10.98 9.12 1.46
N GLU A 62 10.50 8.11 0.72
CA GLU A 62 10.64 7.97 -0.73
C GLU A 62 9.54 8.70 -1.51
N GLU A 63 8.65 9.45 -0.82
CA GLU A 63 7.55 10.21 -1.42
C GLU A 63 6.54 9.35 -2.21
N LEU A 64 6.49 8.04 -1.93
CA LEU A 64 5.59 7.08 -2.58
C LEU A 64 4.23 7.00 -1.90
N VAL A 65 4.17 7.28 -0.60
CA VAL A 65 2.93 7.34 0.17
C VAL A 65 2.91 8.58 1.05
N GLU A 66 1.72 9.08 1.34
CA GLU A 66 1.54 10.18 2.27
C GLU A 66 0.50 9.83 3.35
N LYS A 67 0.62 10.49 4.51
CA LYS A 67 -0.31 10.32 5.61
C LYS A 67 -1.42 11.36 5.53
N ARG A 68 -2.65 10.93 5.23
CA ARG A 68 -3.85 11.76 5.26
C ARG A 68 -4.64 11.50 6.55
N GLY A 69 -4.32 12.28 7.58
CA GLY A 69 -4.94 12.15 8.90
C GLY A 69 -4.54 10.86 9.62
N ARG A 70 -5.41 9.84 9.58
CA ARG A 70 -5.16 8.52 10.19
C ARG A 70 -4.81 7.43 9.17
N GLU A 71 -5.02 7.72 7.91
CA GLU A 71 -4.79 6.81 6.80
C GLU A 71 -3.50 7.17 6.07
N TYR A 72 -2.93 6.17 5.42
CA TYR A 72 -1.85 6.32 4.45
C TYR A 72 -2.45 6.08 3.08
N VAL A 73 -2.04 6.87 2.09
CA VAL A 73 -2.48 6.76 0.70
C VAL A 73 -1.27 6.82 -0.22
N VAL A 74 -1.36 6.22 -1.40
CA VAL A 74 -0.34 6.36 -2.45
C VAL A 74 -0.32 7.80 -2.96
N VAL A 75 0.87 8.34 -3.19
CA VAL A 75 1.05 9.63 -3.86
C VAL A 75 0.83 9.41 -5.35
N GLY A 76 -0.16 10.11 -5.93
CA GLY A 76 -0.55 10.01 -7.34
C GLY A 76 -0.27 11.28 -8.13
#